data_AF-A0A5P2HEV4-F1
#
_entry.id   AF-A0A5P2HEV4-F1
#
_cell.length_a   1.000
_cell.length_b   1.000
_cell.length_c   1.000
_cell.angle_alpha   90.00
_cell.angle_beta   90.00
_cell.angle_gamma   90.00
#
_symmetry.space_group_name_H-M   'P 1'
#
loop_
_entity.id
_entity.type
_entity.pdbx_description
1 polymer ?
#
loop_
_entity_poly.entity_id
_entity_poly.type
_entity_poly.pdbx_seq_one_letter_code
_entity_poly.pdbx_strand_id
1 'polypeptide(L)'
;MGRTATANGAGHPRSPRQTAEALRKATAKKSLGHRRDTPARQGGARWHAPRGGSARGLQPGTRVHWPRTLARKGRDALDASHLRYRDADARAGVLHCFALDCSGSMLQARQFAFAKGVLLRLLERAYQSRGDVALVCFAASRAEVRLQPSRARPWNESWLRPIRGGGGTPLTLGMARADQLLAGHARRAPAQQRLLWVLTDGRTNDAPPRPAWADHVVVVDMERHALPLGRCRLLAERWGAEYMPAP
;
A
#
# COMPACT_ATOMS: atom_id res chain seq x y z
N MET A 1 6.94 -87.51 38.56
CA MET A 1 5.98 -87.47 37.45
C MET A 1 5.78 -86.01 37.02
N GLY A 2 5.94 -85.70 35.72
CA GLY A 2 5.49 -84.45 35.06
C GLY A 2 6.45 -83.24 35.11
N ARG A 3 7.45 -83.13 34.21
CA ARG A 3 7.50 -82.38 32.92
C ARG A 3 7.81 -80.86 33.05
N THR A 4 9.06 -80.44 32.83
CA THR A 4 9.66 -79.73 31.63
C THR A 4 9.26 -78.24 31.51
N ALA A 5 10.13 -77.24 31.28
CA ALA A 5 11.34 -77.19 30.47
C ALA A 5 12.30 -76.03 30.86
N THR A 6 13.57 -76.19 30.50
CA THR A 6 14.72 -75.29 30.76
C THR A 6 15.27 -74.66 29.47
N ALA A 7 15.73 -73.42 29.61
CA ALA A 7 17.02 -72.84 29.18
C ALA A 7 17.52 -72.87 27.71
N ASN A 8 17.92 -71.66 27.27
CA ASN A 8 19.16 -71.22 26.57
C ASN A 8 19.69 -71.93 25.31
N GLY A 9 20.13 -71.10 24.35
CA GLY A 9 21.12 -71.49 23.33
C GLY A 9 21.42 -70.41 22.28
N ALA A 10 22.69 -69.99 22.21
CA ALA A 10 23.29 -68.88 21.45
C ALA A 10 23.41 -69.05 19.91
N GLY A 11 23.78 -67.95 19.21
CA GLY A 11 24.54 -68.02 17.95
C GLY A 11 24.35 -66.88 16.92
N HIS A 12 25.36 -66.03 16.72
CA HIS A 12 25.63 -65.21 15.50
C HIS A 12 26.28 -66.09 14.40
N PRO A 13 26.64 -65.65 13.15
CA PRO A 13 26.40 -64.40 12.39
C PRO A 13 25.98 -64.64 10.90
N ARG A 14 25.74 -63.57 10.10
CA ARG A 14 26.19 -63.34 8.68
C ARG A 14 25.31 -62.30 7.93
N SER A 15 25.96 -61.35 7.26
CA SER A 15 25.41 -60.56 6.13
C SER A 15 26.00 -61.14 4.82
N PRO A 16 25.45 -60.95 3.59
CA PRO A 16 25.26 -59.64 2.94
C PRO A 16 24.10 -59.50 1.91
N ARG A 17 23.81 -58.23 1.55
CA ARG A 17 23.37 -57.70 0.24
C ARG A 17 22.52 -58.60 -0.69
N GLN A 18 21.24 -58.28 -0.88
CA GLN A 18 20.51 -58.42 -2.15
C GLN A 18 19.09 -57.82 -2.06
N THR A 19 18.84 -56.75 -2.80
CA THR A 19 17.53 -56.43 -3.42
C THR A 19 17.76 -55.25 -4.37
N ALA A 20 18.40 -55.57 -5.50
CA ALA A 20 18.61 -54.66 -6.61
C ALA A 20 18.20 -55.33 -7.92
N GLU A 21 17.04 -56.00 -7.95
CA GLU A 21 16.45 -56.47 -9.20
C GLU A 21 14.96 -56.82 -9.04
N ALA A 22 14.12 -55.78 -8.99
CA ALA A 22 12.70 -55.95 -9.29
C ALA A 22 12.22 -54.75 -10.12
N LEU A 23 12.23 -55.00 -11.43
CA LEU A 23 11.37 -54.40 -12.44
C LEU A 23 11.68 -52.98 -12.94
N ARG A 24 12.67 -52.95 -13.83
CA ARG A 24 12.55 -52.28 -15.13
C ARG A 24 11.26 -52.73 -15.85
N LYS A 25 10.38 -51.78 -16.20
CA LYS A 25 9.60 -51.72 -17.46
C LYS A 25 8.68 -50.49 -17.46
N ALA A 26 9.13 -49.41 -18.11
CA ALA A 26 8.31 -48.51 -18.93
C ALA A 26 9.17 -47.32 -19.39
N THR A 27 9.96 -47.56 -20.43
CA THR A 27 10.42 -46.53 -21.36
C THR A 27 9.22 -45.90 -22.06
N ALA A 28 9.03 -44.57 -21.95
CA ALA A 28 8.59 -43.70 -23.06
C ALA A 28 8.23 -42.28 -22.56
N LYS A 29 8.96 -41.30 -23.11
CA LYS A 29 8.50 -39.98 -23.56
C LYS A 29 7.23 -39.39 -22.88
N LYS A 30 7.43 -38.34 -22.08
CA LYS A 30 6.92 -36.99 -22.37
C LYS A 30 7.35 -36.01 -21.27
N SER A 31 8.19 -35.06 -21.68
CA SER A 31 8.40 -33.78 -21.01
C SER A 31 7.08 -33.01 -20.93
N LEU A 32 6.32 -33.22 -19.86
CA LEU A 32 5.20 -32.35 -19.49
C LEU A 32 5.76 -31.20 -18.68
N GLY A 33 6.16 -30.15 -19.39
CA GLY A 33 6.41 -28.86 -18.80
C GLY A 33 5.20 -28.43 -17.99
N HIS A 34 5.42 -28.08 -16.73
CA HIS A 34 4.44 -27.39 -15.91
C HIS A 34 4.15 -26.04 -16.57
N ARG A 35 3.15 -26.00 -17.46
CA ARG A 35 2.48 -24.78 -17.86
C ARG A 35 1.91 -24.18 -16.59
N ARG A 36 2.52 -23.08 -16.14
CA ARG A 36 1.88 -22.18 -15.18
C ARG A 36 0.66 -21.63 -15.91
N ASP A 37 -0.51 -22.17 -15.57
CA ASP A 37 -1.77 -21.51 -15.87
C ASP A 37 -1.70 -20.13 -15.24
N THR A 38 -1.53 -19.13 -16.10
CA THR A 38 -1.57 -17.73 -15.72
C THR A 38 -3.06 -17.43 -15.58
N PRO A 39 -3.59 -17.20 -14.38
CA PRO A 39 -4.98 -16.80 -14.27
C PRO A 39 -5.17 -15.53 -15.10
N ALA A 40 -6.17 -15.60 -15.98
CA ALA A 40 -6.53 -14.56 -16.92
C ALA A 40 -6.57 -13.21 -16.20
N ARG A 41 -5.93 -12.22 -16.83
CA ARG A 41 -6.02 -10.80 -16.47
C ARG A 41 -7.50 -10.38 -16.51
N GLN A 42 -8.19 -10.53 -15.39
CA GLN A 42 -9.45 -9.85 -15.15
C GLN A 42 -9.12 -8.37 -14.93
N GLY A 43 -9.74 -7.52 -15.73
CA GLY A 43 -9.45 -6.10 -15.86
C GLY A 43 -9.59 -5.37 -14.53
N GLY A 44 -8.48 -5.28 -13.78
CA GLY A 44 -8.40 -4.44 -12.60
C GLY A 44 -8.53 -2.98 -13.03
N ALA A 45 -9.45 -2.25 -12.37
CA ALA A 45 -9.62 -0.82 -12.51
C ALA A 45 -8.23 -0.16 -12.45
N ARG A 46 -7.75 0.30 -13.60
CA ARG A 46 -6.42 0.85 -13.74
C ARG A 46 -6.46 2.25 -13.15
N TRP A 47 -6.14 2.37 -11.86
CA TRP A 47 -5.85 3.68 -11.30
C TRP A 47 -4.74 4.30 -12.15
N HIS A 48 -5.04 5.34 -12.89
CA HIS A 48 -4.02 6.19 -13.48
C HIS A 48 -3.58 7.09 -12.34
N ALA A 49 -2.28 7.06 -12.02
CA ALA A 49 -1.76 8.10 -11.14
C ALA A 49 -2.20 9.43 -11.73
N PRO A 50 -2.62 10.42 -10.93
CA PRO A 50 -2.90 11.73 -11.47
C PRO A 50 -1.64 12.11 -12.24
N ARG A 51 -1.71 11.99 -13.57
CA ARG A 51 -0.76 12.62 -14.47
C ARG A 51 -1.03 14.05 -14.14
N GLY A 52 -0.13 14.67 -13.38
CA GLY A 52 -0.28 16.01 -12.79
C GLY A 52 -1.30 16.77 -13.61
N GLY A 53 -2.52 16.83 -13.06
CA GLY A 53 -3.69 17.21 -13.83
C GLY A 53 -3.35 18.48 -14.58
N SER A 54 -3.73 18.52 -15.87
CA SER A 54 -3.69 19.68 -16.78
C SER A 54 -3.08 20.91 -16.13
N ALA A 55 -1.93 21.37 -16.64
CA ALA A 55 -1.25 22.62 -16.28
C ALA A 55 -2.15 23.88 -16.48
N ARG A 56 -3.28 23.90 -15.79
CA ARG A 56 -4.25 24.97 -15.64
C ARG A 56 -4.30 25.21 -14.14
N GLY A 57 -3.33 26.00 -13.68
CA GLY A 57 -3.17 26.34 -12.28
C GLY A 57 -1.86 25.87 -11.66
N LEU A 58 -0.74 25.87 -12.41
CA LEU A 58 0.54 26.08 -11.71
C LEU A 58 0.44 27.47 -11.09
N GLN A 59 0.19 27.50 -9.78
CA GLN A 59 0.35 28.72 -8.99
C GLN A 59 1.78 29.21 -9.25
N PRO A 60 1.98 30.48 -9.63
CA PRO A 60 3.32 31.05 -9.74
C PRO A 60 4.06 30.79 -8.43
N GLY A 61 5.20 30.11 -8.48
CA GLY A 61 6.02 29.96 -7.28
C GLY A 61 6.43 31.34 -6.76
N THR A 62 6.58 31.52 -5.46
CA THR A 62 6.92 32.85 -4.91
C THR A 62 8.36 33.31 -5.21
N ARG A 63 9.19 32.45 -5.81
CA ARG A 63 10.58 32.76 -6.17
C ARG A 63 10.68 33.26 -7.61
N VAL A 64 11.31 34.42 -7.80
CA VAL A 64 11.63 34.97 -9.12
C VAL A 64 12.64 34.06 -9.84
N HIS A 65 12.34 33.71 -11.08
CA HIS A 65 13.23 33.06 -12.03
C HIS A 65 14.11 34.12 -12.71
N TRP A 66 15.18 34.55 -12.03
CA TRP A 66 16.06 35.64 -12.50
C TRP A 66 16.57 35.49 -13.94
N PRO A 67 17.06 34.32 -14.41
CA PRO A 67 17.54 34.21 -15.79
C PRO A 67 16.49 34.54 -16.87
N ARG A 68 15.27 34.02 -16.73
CA ARG A 68 14.13 34.33 -17.62
C ARG A 68 13.62 35.76 -17.45
N THR A 69 13.63 36.28 -16.23
CA THR A 69 13.26 37.67 -15.93
C THR A 69 14.23 38.64 -16.62
N LEU A 70 15.55 38.41 -16.49
CA LEU A 70 16.57 39.22 -17.14
C LEU A 70 16.59 39.05 -18.66
N ALA A 71 16.33 37.84 -19.17
CA ALA A 71 16.18 37.62 -20.61
C ALA A 71 14.96 38.35 -21.19
N ARG A 72 13.84 38.44 -20.45
CA ARG A 72 12.64 39.20 -20.84
C ARG A 72 12.86 40.71 -20.75
N LYS A 73 13.57 41.17 -19.71
CA LYS A 73 13.96 42.57 -19.52
C LYS A 73 14.88 43.05 -20.64
N GLY A 74 15.83 42.22 -21.07
CA GLY A 74 16.86 42.63 -22.01
C GLY A 74 17.62 43.87 -21.51
N ARG A 75 17.65 44.92 -22.35
CA ARG A 75 18.31 46.21 -22.04
C ARG A 75 17.40 47.21 -21.31
N ASP A 76 16.11 46.93 -21.18
CA ASP A 76 15.16 47.86 -20.57
C ASP A 76 15.33 47.95 -19.06
N ALA A 77 14.74 48.96 -18.42
CA ALA A 77 14.65 49.02 -16.97
C ALA A 77 13.84 47.83 -16.42
N LEU A 78 14.20 47.32 -15.25
CA LEU A 78 13.45 46.22 -14.64
C LEU A 78 12.06 46.71 -14.22
N ASP A 79 11.01 46.01 -14.65
CA ASP A 79 9.62 46.33 -14.37
C ASP A 79 8.88 45.06 -13.88
N ALA A 80 7.76 45.23 -13.18
CA ALA A 80 6.95 44.12 -12.68
C ALA A 80 6.48 43.18 -13.81
N SER A 81 6.22 43.70 -15.00
CA SER A 81 5.85 42.90 -16.19
C SER A 81 6.97 41.97 -16.69
N HIS A 82 8.23 42.25 -16.32
CA HIS A 82 9.39 41.41 -16.64
C HIS A 82 9.54 40.22 -15.67
N LEU A 83 8.96 40.32 -14.46
CA LEU A 83 9.08 39.27 -13.46
C LEU A 83 8.51 37.97 -13.99
N ARG A 84 9.36 36.95 -14.03
CA ARG A 84 8.96 35.57 -14.28
C ARG A 84 9.22 34.80 -13.02
N TYR A 85 8.20 34.13 -12.53
CA TYR A 85 8.31 33.30 -11.35
C TYR A 85 8.74 31.89 -11.76
N ARG A 86 9.48 31.22 -10.89
CA ARG A 86 9.68 29.77 -11.05
C ARG A 86 8.32 29.13 -10.87
N ASP A 87 7.95 28.27 -11.80
CA ASP A 87 6.87 27.30 -11.58
C ASP A 87 7.14 26.61 -10.23
N ALA A 88 6.12 26.50 -9.36
CA ALA A 88 6.22 25.65 -8.19
C ALA A 88 6.65 24.27 -8.68
N ASP A 89 7.84 23.81 -8.25
CA ASP A 89 8.57 22.74 -8.93
C ASP A 89 7.64 21.58 -9.31
N ALA A 90 7.39 21.40 -10.61
CA ALA A 90 6.77 20.18 -11.15
C ALA A 90 7.60 18.90 -10.82
N ARG A 91 8.76 19.08 -10.18
CA ARG A 91 9.67 18.05 -9.67
C ARG A 91 9.51 17.74 -8.18
N ALA A 92 8.65 18.45 -7.45
CA ALA A 92 8.54 18.27 -6.00
C ALA A 92 8.05 16.87 -5.58
N GLY A 93 7.58 16.06 -6.55
CA GLY A 93 7.18 14.68 -6.34
C GLY A 93 5.84 14.58 -5.62
N VAL A 94 5.48 13.36 -5.23
CA VAL A 94 4.24 13.06 -4.52
C VAL A 94 4.60 12.39 -3.19
N LEU A 95 4.01 12.87 -2.10
CA LEU A 95 3.92 12.15 -0.84
C LEU A 95 2.63 11.31 -0.87
N HIS A 96 2.78 10.00 -0.90
CA HIS A 96 1.70 9.04 -0.71
C HIS A 96 1.53 8.75 0.79
N CYS A 97 0.54 9.38 1.41
CA CYS A 97 0.16 9.09 2.79
C CYS A 97 -0.89 7.97 2.78
N PHE A 98 -0.58 6.84 3.39
CA PHE A 98 -1.51 5.72 3.54
C PHE A 98 -2.14 5.77 4.92
N ALA A 99 -3.46 5.74 5.00
CA ALA A 99 -4.24 5.60 6.21
C ALA A 99 -4.92 4.23 6.18
N LEU A 100 -4.41 3.27 6.95
CA LEU A 100 -4.88 1.89 6.99
C LEU A 100 -5.78 1.66 8.21
N ASP A 101 -7.00 1.23 7.92
CA ASP A 101 -7.93 0.73 8.92
C ASP A 101 -7.49 -0.66 9.41
N CYS A 102 -7.19 -0.74 10.70
CA CYS A 102 -6.80 -1.93 11.42
C CYS A 102 -7.86 -2.30 12.48
N SER A 103 -9.12 -1.89 12.30
CA SER A 103 -10.23 -2.22 13.19
C SER A 103 -10.54 -3.73 13.20
N GLY A 104 -11.32 -4.18 14.19
CA GLY A 104 -11.59 -5.61 14.40
C GLY A 104 -12.14 -6.35 13.17
N SER A 105 -12.94 -5.69 12.31
CA SER A 105 -13.42 -6.29 11.07
C SER A 105 -12.31 -6.54 10.05
N MET A 106 -11.30 -5.68 10.03
CA MET A 106 -10.09 -5.80 9.21
C MET A 106 -9.04 -6.74 9.81
N LEU A 107 -9.06 -6.99 11.12
CA LEU A 107 -8.09 -7.86 11.82
C LEU A 107 -8.32 -9.36 11.66
N GLN A 108 -9.43 -9.76 11.01
CA GLN A 108 -9.59 -11.14 10.56
C GLN A 108 -8.42 -11.51 9.64
N ALA A 109 -7.78 -12.66 9.86
CA ALA A 109 -6.49 -13.00 9.25
C ALA A 109 -6.48 -12.84 7.72
N ARG A 110 -7.58 -13.21 7.04
CA ARG A 110 -7.72 -13.09 5.58
C ARG A 110 -7.88 -11.65 5.11
N GLN A 111 -8.66 -10.84 5.83
CA GLN A 111 -8.95 -9.44 5.50
C GLN A 111 -7.71 -8.59 5.72
N PHE A 112 -7.01 -8.81 6.83
CA PHE A 112 -5.77 -8.11 7.11
C PHE A 112 -4.69 -8.48 6.09
N ALA A 113 -4.51 -9.77 5.77
CA ALA A 113 -3.57 -10.21 4.73
C ALA A 113 -3.87 -9.57 3.37
N PHE A 114 -5.15 -9.47 3.00
CA PHE A 114 -5.59 -8.77 1.80
C PHE A 114 -5.23 -7.29 1.81
N ALA A 115 -5.57 -6.57 2.88
CA ALA A 115 -5.27 -5.14 3.02
C ALA A 115 -3.77 -4.86 2.95
N LYS A 116 -2.95 -5.72 3.57
CA LYS A 116 -1.49 -5.66 3.46
C LYS A 116 -1.02 -5.85 2.01
N GLY A 117 -1.58 -6.81 1.29
CA GLY A 117 -1.28 -7.03 -0.13
C GLY A 117 -1.60 -5.81 -1.00
N VAL A 118 -2.75 -5.16 -0.78
CA VAL A 118 -3.12 -3.93 -1.49
C VAL A 118 -2.15 -2.79 -1.14
N LEU A 119 -1.86 -2.58 0.15
CA LEU A 119 -0.92 -1.56 0.59
C LEU A 119 0.47 -1.76 -0.02
N LEU A 120 1.00 -2.98 -0.06
CA LEU A 120 2.30 -3.29 -0.66
C LEU A 120 2.33 -2.95 -2.15
N ARG A 121 1.27 -3.25 -2.90
CA ARG A 121 1.18 -2.85 -4.32
C ARG A 121 1.17 -1.34 -4.50
N LEU A 122 0.51 -0.60 -3.61
CA LEU A 122 0.49 0.86 -3.66
C LEU A 122 1.85 1.46 -3.27
N LEU A 123 2.51 0.90 -2.26
CA LEU A 123 3.88 1.27 -1.87
C LEU A 123 4.88 1.00 -3.00
N GLU A 124 4.78 -0.14 -3.66
CA GLU A 124 5.59 -0.50 -4.82
C GLU A 124 5.38 0.49 -5.98
N ARG A 125 4.15 0.91 -6.21
CA ARG A 125 3.85 1.95 -7.20
C ARG A 125 4.48 3.29 -6.85
N ALA A 126 4.39 3.70 -5.58
CA ALA A 126 5.06 4.90 -5.10
C ALA A 126 6.59 4.80 -5.22
N TYR A 127 7.16 3.61 -5.00
CA TYR A 127 8.58 3.33 -5.23
C TYR A 127 8.98 3.52 -6.69
N GLN A 128 8.22 2.94 -7.62
CA GLN A 128 8.47 3.07 -9.06
C GLN A 128 8.35 4.52 -9.56
N SER A 129 7.40 5.30 -9.02
CA SER A 129 7.28 6.73 -9.32
C SER A 129 8.27 7.61 -8.56
N ARG A 130 9.17 7.01 -7.76
CA ARG A 130 10.11 7.71 -6.88
C ARG A 130 9.41 8.73 -5.98
N GLY A 131 8.25 8.37 -5.45
CA GLY A 131 7.50 9.14 -4.47
C GLY A 131 8.02 8.95 -3.05
N ASP A 132 7.57 9.84 -2.17
CA ASP A 132 7.71 9.66 -0.73
C ASP A 132 6.46 8.97 -0.19
N VAL A 133 6.59 8.30 0.94
CA VAL A 133 5.53 7.51 1.55
C VAL A 133 5.45 7.79 3.04
N ALA A 134 4.24 7.69 3.58
CA ALA A 134 3.96 7.68 5.01
C ALA A 134 2.83 6.69 5.29
N LEU A 135 2.79 6.13 6.50
CA LEU A 135 1.75 5.20 6.91
C LEU A 135 1.21 5.59 8.28
N VAL A 136 -0.09 5.79 8.35
CA VAL A 136 -0.89 5.88 9.56
C VAL A 136 -1.74 4.62 9.64
N CYS A 137 -1.64 3.89 10.74
CA CYS A 137 -2.57 2.82 11.06
C CYS A 137 -3.52 3.32 12.13
N PHE A 138 -4.79 2.94 12.09
CA PHE A 138 -5.75 3.28 13.13
C PHE A 138 -6.65 2.09 13.45
N ALA A 139 -6.96 1.92 14.73
CA ALA A 139 -7.83 0.86 15.23
C ALA A 139 -8.39 1.27 16.59
N ALA A 140 -9.63 0.87 16.87
CA ALA A 140 -10.32 1.13 18.12
C ALA A 140 -10.33 2.60 18.56
N SER A 141 -9.47 3.00 19.49
CA SER A 141 -9.33 4.37 19.98
C SER A 141 -7.93 4.96 19.71
N ARG A 142 -7.17 4.37 18.79
CA ARG A 142 -5.77 4.73 18.51
C ARG A 142 -5.52 4.99 17.03
N ALA A 143 -4.65 5.96 16.76
CA ALA A 143 -4.07 6.21 15.44
C ALA A 143 -2.56 6.43 15.59
N GLU A 144 -1.76 5.58 14.97
CA GLU A 144 -0.32 5.55 15.11
C GLU A 144 0.35 5.78 13.74
N VAL A 145 1.34 6.67 13.71
CA VAL A 145 2.20 6.82 12.53
C VAL A 145 3.21 5.69 12.56
N ARG A 146 3.06 4.74 11.65
CA ARG A 146 3.95 3.58 11.49
C ARG A 146 5.14 3.89 10.58
N LEU A 147 4.96 4.80 9.65
CA LEU A 147 6.03 5.29 8.78
C LEU A 147 5.94 6.80 8.65
N GLN A 148 7.00 7.50 9.06
CA GLN A 148 7.14 8.93 8.81
C GLN A 148 7.38 9.20 7.32
N PRO A 149 7.00 10.40 6.81
CA PRO A 149 7.27 10.82 5.44
C PRO A 149 8.74 10.58 5.08
N SER A 150 8.96 9.66 4.16
CA SER A 150 10.30 9.23 3.75
C SER A 150 10.27 8.68 2.33
N ARG A 151 11.43 8.62 1.68
CA ARG A 151 11.53 8.07 0.33
C ARG A 151 11.04 6.63 0.29
N ALA A 152 10.19 6.28 -0.68
CA ALA A 152 9.80 4.90 -0.90
C ALA A 152 11.03 4.01 -1.16
N ARG A 153 11.02 2.81 -0.57
CA ARG A 153 12.07 1.79 -0.68
C ARG A 153 11.41 0.43 -0.95
N PRO A 154 12.15 -0.58 -1.41
CA PRO A 154 11.64 -1.95 -1.42
C PRO A 154 11.27 -2.38 0.01
N TRP A 155 10.04 -2.85 0.23
CA TRP A 155 9.51 -3.20 1.55
C TRP A 155 9.41 -4.71 1.75
N ASN A 156 9.63 -5.16 2.97
CA ASN A 156 9.24 -6.50 3.45
C ASN A 156 7.98 -6.38 4.32
N GLU A 157 7.23 -7.47 4.50
CA GLU A 157 5.92 -7.45 5.18
C GLU A 157 6.01 -7.38 6.72
N SER A 158 7.21 -7.55 7.28
CA SER A 158 7.41 -7.89 8.69
C SER A 158 7.08 -6.75 9.67
N TRP A 159 7.04 -5.51 9.21
CA TRP A 159 6.79 -4.33 10.04
C TRP A 159 5.31 -3.94 10.14
N LEU A 160 4.44 -4.50 9.29
CA LEU A 160 3.01 -4.17 9.23
C LEU A 160 2.21 -5.00 10.24
N ARG A 161 2.60 -4.89 11.51
CA ARG A 161 1.88 -5.49 12.63
C ARG A 161 0.61 -4.68 12.92
N PRO A 162 -0.53 -5.33 13.14
CA PRO A 162 -1.76 -4.63 13.45
C PRO A 162 -1.65 -3.86 14.76
N ILE A 163 -2.34 -2.72 14.84
CA ILE A 163 -2.58 -2.05 16.12
C ILE A 163 -3.53 -2.95 16.91
N ARG A 164 -3.11 -3.38 18.12
CA ARG A 164 -4.00 -4.12 19.01
C ARG A 164 -5.05 -3.14 19.55
N GLY A 165 -6.29 -3.31 19.12
CA GLY A 165 -7.43 -2.51 19.61
C GLY A 165 -8.75 -3.23 19.33
N GLY A 166 -9.59 -3.35 20.35
CA GLY A 166 -10.97 -3.84 20.23
C GLY A 166 -11.97 -2.67 20.30
N GLY A 167 -13.05 -2.77 19.50
CA GLY A 167 -14.22 -1.88 19.52
C GLY A 167 -14.07 -0.57 18.74
N GLY A 168 -15.02 -0.28 17.84
CA GLY A 168 -15.11 0.98 17.07
C GLY A 168 -14.06 1.15 15.96
N THR A 169 -14.42 1.92 14.93
CA THR A 169 -13.50 2.31 13.85
C THR A 169 -13.31 3.82 13.95
N PRO A 170 -12.17 4.29 14.46
CA PRO A 170 -11.94 5.70 14.72
C PRO A 170 -11.44 6.36 13.43
N LEU A 171 -12.25 6.26 12.37
CA LEU A 171 -11.93 6.89 11.09
C LEU A 171 -11.65 8.38 11.31
N THR A 172 -12.39 9.01 12.22
CA THR A 172 -12.16 10.40 12.64
C THR A 172 -10.76 10.63 13.21
N LEU A 173 -10.30 9.79 14.13
CA LEU A 173 -8.96 9.89 14.71
C LEU A 173 -7.87 9.60 13.67
N GLY A 174 -8.08 8.58 12.83
CA GLY A 174 -7.17 8.21 11.75
C GLY A 174 -6.98 9.35 10.75
N MET A 175 -8.09 9.97 10.33
CA MET A 175 -8.08 11.13 9.43
C MET A 175 -7.44 12.35 10.07
N ALA A 176 -7.77 12.66 11.33
CA ALA A 176 -7.12 13.75 12.05
C ALA A 176 -5.60 13.54 12.17
N ARG A 177 -5.16 12.30 12.42
CA ARG A 177 -3.73 11.98 12.51
C ARG A 177 -3.03 12.08 11.17
N ALA A 178 -3.67 11.62 10.09
CA ALA A 178 -3.16 11.77 8.73
C ALA A 178 -3.06 13.24 8.34
N ASP A 179 -4.08 14.04 8.64
CA ASP A 179 -4.10 15.48 8.34
C ASP A 179 -2.99 16.24 9.08
N GLN A 180 -2.77 15.95 10.36
CA GLN A 180 -1.65 16.50 11.14
C GLN A 180 -0.29 16.16 10.50
N LEU A 181 -0.12 14.94 10.01
CA LEU A 181 1.11 14.50 9.36
C LEU A 181 1.34 15.26 8.06
N LEU A 182 0.28 15.39 7.24
CA LEU A 182 0.31 16.14 5.98
C LEU A 182 0.56 17.63 6.21
N ALA A 183 -0.06 18.24 7.22
CA ALA A 183 0.18 19.62 7.62
C ALA A 183 1.64 19.85 8.04
N GLY A 184 2.20 18.92 8.81
CA GLY A 184 3.61 18.94 9.21
C GLY A 184 4.55 18.86 8.01
N HIS A 185 4.22 18.00 7.04
CA HIS A 185 5.00 17.83 5.82
C HIS A 185 4.89 19.04 4.89
N ALA A 186 3.71 19.63 4.76
CA ALA A 186 3.47 20.81 3.93
C ALA A 186 4.33 22.01 4.34
N ARG A 187 4.67 22.13 5.63
CA ARG A 187 5.61 23.16 6.10
C ARG A 187 7.05 22.91 5.62
N ARG A 188 7.45 21.65 5.46
CA ARG A 188 8.81 21.25 5.06
C ARG A 188 8.98 21.20 3.55
N ALA A 189 7.96 20.74 2.84
CA ALA A 189 7.95 20.57 1.40
C ALA A 189 6.64 21.14 0.80
N PRO A 190 6.47 22.47 0.76
CA PRO A 190 5.20 23.10 0.39
C PRO A 190 4.78 22.83 -1.07
N ALA A 191 5.75 22.63 -1.96
CA ALA A 191 5.50 22.34 -3.37
C ALA A 191 5.20 20.86 -3.67
N GLN A 192 5.42 19.95 -2.71
CA GLN A 192 5.20 18.52 -2.91
C GLN A 192 3.72 18.19 -2.80
N GLN A 193 3.19 17.47 -3.79
CA GLN A 193 1.78 17.04 -3.78
C GLN A 193 1.56 15.99 -2.70
N ARG A 194 0.44 16.10 -1.98
CA ARG A 194 0.05 15.22 -0.87
C ARG A 194 -1.18 14.41 -1.29
N LEU A 195 -0.96 13.11 -1.51
CA LEU A 195 -1.99 12.16 -1.89
C LEU A 195 -2.30 11.25 -0.70
N LEU A 196 -3.52 11.34 -0.18
CA LEU A 196 -4.00 10.48 0.89
C LEU A 196 -4.75 9.27 0.33
N TRP A 197 -4.34 8.09 0.76
CA TRP A 197 -5.01 6.82 0.48
C TRP A 197 -5.69 6.32 1.74
N VAL A 198 -7.01 6.21 1.74
CA VAL A 198 -7.77 5.69 2.89
C VAL A 198 -8.18 4.27 2.59
N LEU A 199 -7.57 3.30 3.26
CA LEU A 199 -7.82 1.87 3.09
C LEU A 199 -8.73 1.41 4.23
N THR A 200 -10.02 1.23 3.97
CA THR A 200 -11.03 0.87 4.98
C THR A 200 -12.12 -0.02 4.38
N ASP A 201 -12.76 -0.85 5.21
CA ASP A 201 -13.95 -1.61 4.84
C ASP A 201 -15.26 -0.82 5.10
N GLY A 202 -15.13 0.45 5.51
CA GLY A 202 -16.25 1.35 5.71
C GLY A 202 -17.15 0.98 6.90
N ARG A 203 -16.78 0.01 7.75
CA ARG A 203 -17.60 -0.48 8.87
C ARG A 203 -17.61 0.46 10.09
N THR A 204 -17.55 1.76 9.85
CA THR A 204 -17.74 2.81 10.83
C THR A 204 -19.06 3.54 10.61
N ASN A 205 -19.63 4.10 11.68
CA ASN A 205 -20.70 5.09 11.59
C ASN A 205 -20.14 6.52 11.62
N ASP A 206 -18.82 6.67 11.81
CA ASP A 206 -18.15 7.97 11.80
C ASP A 206 -18.21 8.62 10.42
N ALA A 207 -18.37 9.94 10.42
CA ALA A 207 -18.32 10.78 9.22
C ALA A 207 -17.28 11.90 9.43
N PRO A 208 -15.98 11.61 9.29
CA PRO A 208 -14.97 12.63 9.47
C PRO A 208 -15.04 13.71 8.40
N PRO A 209 -14.57 14.93 8.72
CA PRO A 209 -14.29 15.91 7.69
C PRO A 209 -13.19 15.40 6.75
N ARG A 210 -13.19 15.88 5.51
CA ARG A 210 -12.10 15.64 4.57
C ARG A 210 -10.80 16.24 5.15
N PRO A 211 -9.68 15.50 5.17
CA PRO A 211 -8.37 16.05 5.53
C PRO A 211 -8.01 17.27 4.68
N ALA A 212 -7.84 18.43 5.31
CA ALA A 212 -7.65 19.71 4.64
C ALA A 212 -6.28 19.82 3.95
N TRP A 213 -5.27 19.13 4.46
CA TRP A 213 -3.90 19.13 3.92
C TRP A 213 -3.66 18.04 2.87
N ALA A 214 -4.69 17.27 2.51
CA ALA A 214 -4.65 16.33 1.40
C ALA A 214 -5.11 17.01 0.10
N ASP A 215 -4.18 17.23 -0.83
CA ASP A 215 -4.49 17.79 -2.15
C ASP A 215 -5.40 16.83 -2.93
N HIS A 216 -5.13 15.54 -2.79
CA HIS A 216 -5.91 14.46 -3.38
C HIS A 216 -6.22 13.39 -2.33
N VAL A 217 -7.41 12.80 -2.40
CA VAL A 217 -7.86 11.72 -1.52
C VAL A 217 -8.41 10.60 -2.39
N VAL A 218 -7.94 9.38 -2.13
CA VAL A 218 -8.48 8.14 -2.71
C VAL A 218 -9.00 7.27 -1.58
N VAL A 219 -10.28 6.92 -1.61
CA VAL A 219 -10.88 5.94 -0.71
C VAL A 219 -10.79 4.58 -1.39
N VAL A 220 -9.99 3.70 -0.81
CA VAL A 220 -9.81 2.32 -1.26
C VAL A 220 -10.75 1.42 -0.47
N ASP A 221 -11.77 0.92 -1.15
CA ASP A 221 -12.81 0.08 -0.54
C ASP A 221 -12.32 -1.35 -0.34
N MET A 222 -12.11 -1.73 0.92
CA MET A 222 -11.73 -3.08 1.33
C MET A 222 -12.93 -3.97 1.66
N GLU A 223 -14.16 -3.47 1.42
CA GLU A 223 -15.38 -4.23 1.63
C GLU A 223 -15.48 -5.40 0.64
N ARG A 224 -15.65 -6.62 1.17
CA ARG A 224 -15.78 -7.85 0.36
C ARG A 224 -16.98 -8.71 0.75
N HIS A 225 -18.03 -8.10 1.31
CA HIS A 225 -19.24 -8.82 1.72
C HIS A 225 -20.13 -9.12 0.51
N ALA A 226 -20.92 -10.21 0.60
CA ALA A 226 -21.86 -10.59 -0.44
C ALA A 226 -22.90 -9.48 -0.73
N LEU A 227 -23.20 -8.65 0.26
CA LEU A 227 -24.00 -7.43 0.15
C LEU A 227 -23.17 -6.25 0.68
N PRO A 228 -22.61 -5.40 -0.21
CA PRO A 228 -21.81 -4.26 0.22
C PRO A 228 -22.70 -3.16 0.83
N LEU A 229 -22.24 -2.57 1.93
CA LEU A 229 -22.90 -1.45 2.61
C LEU A 229 -22.71 -0.12 1.87
N GLY A 230 -21.74 -0.03 0.95
CA GLY A 230 -21.52 1.15 0.11
C GLY A 230 -20.99 2.39 0.86
N ARG A 231 -20.54 2.21 2.10
CA ARG A 231 -20.12 3.32 2.98
C ARG A 231 -18.85 4.00 2.50
N CYS A 232 -17.90 3.25 1.94
CA CYS A 232 -16.68 3.79 1.33
C CYS A 232 -17.01 4.71 0.15
N ARG A 233 -17.98 4.32 -0.68
CA ARG A 233 -18.46 5.14 -1.80
C ARG A 233 -19.13 6.43 -1.32
N LEU A 234 -20.02 6.33 -0.33
CA LEU A 234 -20.66 7.50 0.28
C LEU A 234 -19.63 8.45 0.94
N LEU A 235 -18.58 7.91 1.56
CA LEU A 235 -17.49 8.70 2.10
C LEU A 235 -16.74 9.44 0.98
N ALA A 236 -16.40 8.74 -0.11
CA ALA A 236 -15.71 9.33 -1.24
C ALA A 236 -16.54 10.46 -1.88
N GLU A 237 -17.84 10.23 -2.08
CA GLU A 237 -18.77 11.23 -2.61
C GLU A 237 -18.85 12.47 -1.71
N ARG A 238 -19.00 12.30 -0.40
CA ARG A 238 -19.02 13.41 0.57
C ARG A 238 -17.75 14.24 0.57
N TRP A 239 -16.61 13.62 0.30
CA TRP A 239 -15.32 14.30 0.26
C TRP A 239 -14.94 14.81 -1.14
N GLY A 240 -15.71 14.53 -2.18
CA GLY A 240 -15.25 14.72 -3.56
C GLY A 240 -13.92 13.99 -3.81
N ALA A 241 -13.76 12.82 -3.22
CA ALA A 241 -12.58 11.97 -3.32
C ALA A 241 -12.75 10.91 -4.41
N GLU A 242 -11.65 10.37 -4.90
CA GLU A 242 -11.68 9.25 -5.82
C GLU A 242 -12.07 7.98 -5.07
N TYR A 243 -13.02 7.22 -5.61
CA TYR A 243 -13.39 5.91 -5.10
C TYR A 243 -12.68 4.81 -5.90
N MET A 244 -12.03 3.88 -5.22
CA MET A 244 -11.37 2.74 -5.84
C MET A 244 -11.76 1.45 -5.10
N PRO A 245 -12.42 0.48 -5.75
CA PRO A 245 -12.59 -0.84 -5.15
C PRO A 245 -11.22 -1.54 -5.04
N ALA A 246 -10.99 -2.26 -3.94
CA ALA A 246 -9.77 -3.04 -3.81
C ALA A 246 -9.71 -4.15 -4.89
N PRO A 247 -8.53 -4.37 -5.51
CA PRO A 247 -8.35 -5.26 -6.65
C PRO A 247 -8.34 -6.76 -6.29
#